data_AF-A0A382T5L3-F1
#
_entry.id   AF-A0A382T5L3-F1
#
_cell.length_a   1.000
_cell.length_b   1.000
_cell.length_c   1.000
_cell.angle_alpha   90.00
_cell.angle_beta   90.00
_cell.angle_gamma   90.00
#
_symmetry.space_group_name_H-M   'P 1'
#
loop_
_entity.id
_entity.type
_entity.pdbx_description
1 polymer ?
#
loop_
_entity_poly.entity_id
_entity_poly.type
_entity_poly.pdbx_seq_one_letter_code
_entity_poly.pdbx_strand_id
1 'polypeptide(L)' 'MAWALDLDGVVWRGTDGVPGAGEAVSLLQEAGERVLFVTNNSGRPV' A
#
# COMPACT_ATOMS: atom_id res chain seq x y z
N MET A 1 -14.05 -7.46 1.54
CA MET A 1 -14.12 -6.51 0.39
C MET A 1 -12.74 -6.45 -0.28
N ALA A 2 -12.50 -5.50 -1.19
CA ALA A 2 -11.19 -5.28 -1.80
C ALA A 2 -10.75 -3.84 -1.59
N TRP A 3 -9.47 -3.66 -1.27
CA TRP A 3 -8.82 -2.38 -0.98
C TRP A 3 -7.78 -2.11 -2.07
N ALA A 4 -7.93 -1.00 -2.77
CA ALA A 4 -6.92 -0.49 -3.69
C ALA A 4 -6.16 0.63 -2.96
N LEU A 5 -4.89 0.36 -2.64
CA LEU A 5 -4.04 1.28 -1.91
C LEU A 5 -3.09 1.96 -2.89
N ASP A 6 -3.08 3.29 -2.85
CA ASP A 6 -2.02 4.06 -3.49
C ASP A 6 -0.67 3.80 -2.80
N LEU A 7 0.42 4.11 -3.49
CA LEU A 7 1.77 3.91 -2.98
C LEU A 7 2.40 5.23 -2.52
N ASP A 8 2.50 6.21 -3.41
CA ASP A 8 3.20 7.47 -3.15
C ASP A 8 2.37 8.38 -2.22
N GLY A 9 2.88 8.63 -1.01
CA GLY A 9 2.19 9.41 0.03
C GLY A 9 1.30 8.58 0.95
N VAL A 10 1.04 7.31 0.61
CA VAL A 10 0.17 6.40 1.38
C VAL A 10 0.98 5.28 2.03
N VAL A 11 1.73 4.50 1.24
CA VAL A 11 2.60 3.42 1.75
C VAL A 11 3.99 3.95 2.03
N TRP A 12 4.51 4.86 1.20
CA TRP A 12 5.84 5.45 1.35
C TRP A 12 5.87 6.93 0.95
N ARG A 13 6.95 7.62 1.28
CA ARG A 13 7.31 8.96 0.79
C ARG A 13 8.76 8.95 0.36
N GLY A 14 9.01 8.99 -0.94
CA GLY A 14 10.36 8.79 -1.47
C GLY A 14 10.90 7.41 -1.12
N THR A 15 11.96 7.34 -0.33
CA THR A 15 12.57 6.07 0.13
C THR A 15 12.07 5.61 1.50
N ASP A 16 11.27 6.42 2.19
CA ASP A 16 10.86 6.17 3.56
C ASP A 16 9.44 5.60 3.62
N GLY A 17 9.23 4.54 4.39
CA GLY A 17 7.90 4.02 4.67
C GLY A 17 7.06 5.02 5.47
N VAL A 18 5.77 5.14 5.14
CA VAL A 18 4.83 5.91 5.97
C VAL A 18 4.61 5.15 7.28
N PRO A 19 4.83 5.78 8.46
CA PRO A 19 4.64 5.11 9.75
C PRO A 19 3.24 4.52 9.89
N GLY A 20 3.16 3.24 10.27
CA GLY A 20 1.91 2.50 10.45
C GLY A 20 1.27 1.95 9.15
N ALA A 21 1.76 2.32 7.96
CA ALA A 21 1.18 1.83 6.71
C ALA A 21 1.31 0.31 6.55
N GLY A 22 2.48 -0.26 6.90
CA GLY A 22 2.68 -1.71 6.88
C GLY A 22 1.77 -2.45 7.86
N GLU A 23 1.60 -1.93 9.08
CA GLU A 23 0.71 -2.50 10.09
C GLU A 23 -0.76 -2.45 9.63
N ALA A 24 -1.19 -1.34 9.03
CA ALA A 24 -2.53 -1.22 8.47
C ALA A 24 -2.79 -2.25 7.34
N VAL A 25 -1.80 -2.48 6.46
CA VAL A 25 -1.88 -3.52 5.42
C VAL A 25 -2.01 -4.90 6.05
N SER A 26 -1.20 -5.21 7.06
CA SER A 26 -1.28 -6.50 7.77
C SER A 26 -2.65 -6.71 8.40
N LEU A 27 -3.21 -5.70 9.08
CA LEU A 27 -4.54 -5.79 9.68
C LEU A 27 -5.64 -6.04 8.65
N LEU A 28 -5.57 -5.40 7.46
CA LEU A 28 -6.50 -5.66 6.37
C LEU A 28 -6.40 -7.11 5.87
N GLN A 29 -5.17 -7.59 5.65
CA GLN A 29 -4.94 -8.96 5.18
C GLN A 29 -5.39 -10.00 6.22
N GLU A 30 -5.10 -9.79 7.50
CA GLU A 30 -5.53 -10.65 8.61
C GLU A 30 -7.06 -10.68 8.77
N ALA A 31 -7.73 -9.57 8.46
CA ALA A 31 -9.20 -9.50 8.41
C ALA A 31 -9.80 -10.24 7.19
N GLY A 32 -8.98 -10.82 6.31
CA GLY A 32 -9.43 -11.52 5.10
C GLY A 32 -9.78 -10.59 3.94
N GLU A 33 -9.41 -9.31 4.02
CA GLU A 33 -9.61 -8.36 2.94
C GLU A 33 -8.60 -8.58 1.81
N ARG A 34 -9.04 -8.40 0.56
CA ARG A 34 -8.13 -8.44 -0.58
C ARG A 34 -7.45 -7.09 -0.73
N VAL A 35 -6.12 -7.04 -0.57
CA VAL A 35 -5.33 -5.82 -0.77
C VAL A 35 -4.66 -5.83 -2.14
N LEU A 36 -4.81 -4.72 -2.86
CA LEU A 36 -4.16 -4.44 -4.14
C LEU A 36 -3.38 -3.13 -4.02
N PHE A 37 -2.18 -3.08 -4.56
CA PHE A 37 -1.39 -1.86 -4.67
C PHE A 37 -1.56 -1.29 -6.08
N VAL A 38 -1.93 -0.02 -6.16
CA VAL A 38 -2.23 0.66 -7.43
C VAL A 38 -1.49 1.98 -7.43
N THR A 39 -0.61 2.21 -8.39
CA THR A 39 0.17 3.44 -8.52
C THR A 39 0.10 3.95 -9.95
N ASN A 40 0.23 5.27 -10.11
CA ASN A 40 0.41 5.91 -11.41
C ASN A 40 1.86 5.83 -11.91
N ASN A 41 2.79 5.26 -11.13
CA ASN A 41 4.17 5.07 -11.56
C ASN A 41 4.24 4.14 -12.79
N SER A 42 4.60 4.72 -13.93
CA SER A 42 4.80 4.02 -15.20
C SER A 42 6.27 3.87 -15.60
N GLY A 43 7.20 4.24 -14.70
CA GLY A 43 8.63 4.28 -15.00
C GLY A 43 9.34 2.95 -14.70
N ARG A 44 9.01 2.31 -13.58
CA ARG A 44 9.61 1.04 -13.16
C ARG A 44 8.57 0.14 -12.50
N PRO A 45 8.65 -1.19 -12.68
CA PRO A 45 7.92 -2.13 -11.86
C PRO A 45 8.29 -1.92 -10.39
N VAL A 46 7.28 -2.02 -9.53
CA VAL A 46 7.37 -1.94 -8.07
C VAL A 46 6.71 -3.17 -7.47
#